data_AF-A0A7W7PQJ5-F1
#
_entry.id   AF-A0A7W7PQJ5-F1
#
_cell.length_a   1.000
_cell.length_b   1.000
_cell.length_c   1.000
_cell.angle_alpha   90.00
_cell.angle_beta   90.00
_cell.angle_gamma   90.00
#
_symmetry.space_group_name_H-M   'P 1'
#
loop_
_entity.id
_entity.type
_entity.pdbx_description
1 polymer ?
#
loop_
_entity_poly.entity_id
_entity_poly.type
_entity_poly.pdbx_seq_one_letter_code
_entity_poly.pdbx_strand_id
1 'polypeptide(L)'
;MVMPRPGVVYFPPMRSADPTPPAHGGSAPLPRGLWPSLRAHYATLDPEERERPERLATVRAVHVHPVSRDGVPYVGIVFDCVRDPERGVGVILHGDRVVGLGDAGLATRVRIAERDARDPRTGLDEALIGHWSSDAFDHGAMECSDLELRADGTGWSSVSNAFAEDVGRLTWRCPEPGVLELREEGDVSRHRYTVGPAVPAHATEPVMSVAFEEPVAYSHQYAKWG
;
A
#
# COMPACT_ATOMS: atom_id res chain seq x y z
N MET A 1 -20.51 0.58 33.54
CA MET A 1 -19.25 0.49 32.79
C MET A 1 -19.02 -0.97 32.45
N VAL A 2 -19.37 -1.37 31.23
CA VAL A 2 -19.31 -2.77 30.74
C VAL A 2 -18.37 -2.76 29.54
N MET A 3 -17.25 -3.48 29.63
CA MET A 3 -16.34 -3.69 28.50
C MET A 3 -16.93 -4.77 27.57
N PRO A 4 -16.96 -4.58 26.23
CA PRO A 4 -17.31 -5.65 25.32
C PRO A 4 -16.14 -6.61 25.12
N ARG A 5 -16.43 -7.92 25.12
CA ARG A 5 -15.47 -8.99 24.77
C ARG A 5 -15.30 -9.07 23.24
N PRO A 6 -14.12 -9.43 22.71
CA PRO A 6 -13.95 -9.67 21.28
C PRO A 6 -14.75 -10.91 20.84
N GLY A 7 -15.60 -10.73 19.83
CA GLY A 7 -16.43 -11.78 19.26
C GLY A 7 -15.58 -12.76 18.44
N VAL A 8 -15.55 -14.02 18.85
CA VAL A 8 -15.08 -15.13 18.04
C VAL A 8 -16.28 -15.64 17.24
N VAL A 9 -16.24 -15.50 15.90
CA VAL A 9 -17.23 -16.13 15.02
C VAL A 9 -16.86 -17.60 14.88
N TYR A 10 -17.66 -18.47 15.48
CA TYR A 10 -17.50 -19.93 15.42
C TYR A 10 -18.28 -20.47 14.22
N PHE A 11 -17.60 -21.13 13.27
CA PHE A 11 -18.28 -21.94 12.25
C PHE A 11 -18.48 -23.36 12.80
N PRO A 12 -19.69 -23.94 12.71
CA PRO A 12 -19.94 -25.30 13.20
C PRO A 12 -19.30 -26.36 12.27
N PRO A 13 -18.95 -27.55 12.77
CA PRO A 13 -18.39 -28.62 11.94
C PRO A 13 -19.48 -29.26 11.08
N MET A 14 -19.29 -29.27 9.76
CA MET A 14 -20.16 -29.99 8.83
C MET A 14 -20.00 -31.51 9.00
N ARG A 15 -21.11 -32.20 9.27
CA ARG A 15 -21.22 -33.66 9.21
C ARG A 15 -21.21 -34.13 7.75
N SER A 16 -20.58 -35.27 7.53
CA SER A 16 -20.40 -35.94 6.23
C SER A 16 -21.71 -36.49 5.65
N ALA A 17 -21.96 -36.19 4.38
CA ALA A 17 -22.57 -37.09 3.40
C ALA A 17 -22.18 -36.62 1.99
N ASP A 18 -21.59 -37.53 1.22
CA ASP A 18 -21.04 -37.39 -0.14
C ASP A 18 -22.14 -37.57 -1.22
N PRO A 19 -21.92 -37.43 -2.55
CA PRO A 19 -21.17 -36.43 -3.32
C PRO A 19 -22.05 -35.81 -4.43
N THR A 20 -22.08 -34.49 -4.57
CA THR A 20 -22.17 -33.85 -5.90
C THR A 20 -21.53 -32.46 -5.78
N PRO A 21 -20.42 -32.16 -6.48
CA PRO A 21 -19.79 -30.86 -6.33
C PRO A 21 -20.56 -29.83 -7.16
N PRO A 22 -21.10 -28.74 -6.59
CA PRO A 22 -21.32 -27.54 -7.37
C PRO A 22 -19.98 -26.83 -7.58
N ALA A 23 -19.76 -26.41 -8.82
CA ALA A 23 -18.57 -25.75 -9.31
C ALA A 23 -18.25 -24.46 -8.52
N HIS A 24 -16.97 -24.32 -8.18
CA HIS A 24 -16.25 -23.07 -7.93
C HIS A 24 -16.94 -22.03 -7.03
N GLY A 25 -16.79 -22.21 -5.72
CA GLY A 25 -16.77 -21.10 -4.78
C GLY A 25 -15.56 -20.23 -5.07
N GLY A 26 -15.80 -19.03 -5.61
CA GLY A 26 -14.76 -18.02 -5.82
C GLY A 26 -14.19 -17.57 -4.47
N SER A 27 -13.06 -18.15 -4.08
CA SER A 27 -12.14 -17.51 -3.15
C SER A 27 -11.69 -16.21 -3.82
N ALA A 28 -11.98 -15.06 -3.22
CA ALA A 28 -11.37 -13.82 -3.66
C ALA A 28 -9.85 -14.05 -3.73
N PRO A 29 -9.19 -13.71 -4.85
CA PRO A 29 -7.76 -13.95 -4.97
C PRO A 29 -7.05 -13.22 -3.84
N LEU A 30 -6.16 -13.93 -3.14
CA LEU A 30 -5.30 -13.32 -2.14
C LEU A 30 -4.54 -12.13 -2.75
N PRO A 31 -4.20 -11.09 -1.96
CA PRO A 31 -3.55 -9.91 -2.49
C PRO A 31 -2.26 -10.25 -3.24
N ARG A 32 -2.02 -9.58 -4.37
CA ARG A 32 -0.87 -9.90 -5.25
C ARG A 32 0.48 -9.79 -4.53
N GLY A 33 0.62 -8.86 -3.59
CA GLY A 33 1.83 -8.65 -2.78
C GLY A 33 2.12 -9.76 -1.77
N LEU A 34 1.14 -10.62 -1.47
CA LEU A 34 1.29 -11.69 -0.47
C LEU A 34 2.20 -12.82 -0.97
N TRP A 35 2.03 -13.25 -2.22
CA TRP A 35 2.69 -14.45 -2.74
C TRP A 35 4.22 -14.36 -2.80
N PRO A 36 4.84 -13.24 -3.24
CA PRO A 36 6.29 -13.09 -3.17
C PRO A 36 6.83 -13.19 -1.74
N SER A 37 6.17 -12.56 -0.77
CA SER A 37 6.59 -12.58 0.64
C SER A 37 6.43 -13.96 1.27
N LEU A 38 5.30 -14.64 1.02
CA LEU A 38 5.10 -16.01 1.46
C LEU A 38 6.15 -16.93 0.86
N ARG A 39 6.43 -16.85 -0.44
CA ARG A 39 7.45 -17.67 -1.09
C ARG A 39 8.84 -17.43 -0.49
N ALA A 40 9.21 -16.18 -0.20
CA ALA A 40 10.49 -15.85 0.43
C ALA A 40 10.60 -16.44 1.85
N HIS A 41 9.52 -16.38 2.63
CA HIS A 41 9.48 -16.97 3.97
C HIS A 41 9.49 -18.51 3.92
N TYR A 42 8.69 -19.10 3.04
CA TYR A 42 8.70 -20.55 2.79
C TYR A 42 10.05 -21.05 2.25
N ALA A 43 10.80 -20.22 1.52
CA ALA A 43 12.15 -20.57 1.08
C ALA A 43 13.16 -20.68 2.24
N THR A 44 12.84 -20.16 3.42
CA THR A 44 13.63 -20.38 4.66
C THR A 44 13.22 -21.64 5.42
N LEU A 45 12.11 -22.26 5.02
CA LEU A 45 11.68 -23.54 5.55
C LEU A 45 12.37 -24.72 4.84
N ASP A 46 12.05 -25.94 5.26
CA ASP A 46 12.76 -27.16 4.89
C ASP A 46 12.79 -27.38 3.35
N PRO A 47 13.88 -27.93 2.78
CA PRO A 47 13.98 -28.20 1.34
C PRO A 47 12.82 -29.00 0.73
N GLU A 48 12.19 -29.91 1.48
CA GLU A 48 11.00 -30.65 1.00
C GLU A 48 9.74 -29.79 0.90
N GLU A 49 9.67 -28.68 1.63
CA GLU A 49 8.53 -27.74 1.62
C GLU A 49 8.61 -26.76 0.43
N ARG A 50 9.81 -26.58 -0.15
CA ARG A 50 10.05 -25.75 -1.35
C ARG A 50 9.43 -26.31 -2.63
N GLU A 51 9.20 -27.62 -2.72
CA GLU A 51 8.76 -28.25 -3.98
C GLU A 51 7.28 -28.04 -4.33
N ARG A 52 6.43 -27.58 -3.39
CA ARG A 52 4.97 -27.41 -3.64
C ARG A 52 4.36 -26.20 -2.91
N PRO A 53 4.78 -24.96 -3.22
CA PRO A 53 4.31 -23.76 -2.53
C PRO A 53 2.81 -23.48 -2.71
N GLU A 54 2.21 -23.91 -3.82
CA GLU A 54 0.76 -23.81 -4.07
C GLU A 54 -0.10 -24.73 -3.19
N ARG A 55 0.51 -25.71 -2.51
CA ARG A 55 -0.16 -26.54 -1.50
C ARG A 55 0.02 -26.01 -0.08
N LEU A 56 0.92 -25.05 0.12
CA LEU A 56 1.06 -24.39 1.41
C LEU A 56 -0.13 -23.45 1.60
N ALA A 57 -0.58 -23.37 2.85
CA ALA A 57 -1.40 -22.27 3.36
C ALA A 57 -2.90 -22.28 3.00
N THR A 58 -3.64 -23.33 3.42
CA THR A 58 -5.08 -23.14 3.65
C THR A 58 -5.26 -22.03 4.70
N VAL A 59 -6.13 -21.06 4.43
CA VAL A 59 -6.45 -20.02 5.41
C VAL A 59 -7.16 -20.67 6.60
N ARG A 60 -6.51 -20.65 7.77
CA ARG A 60 -7.04 -21.18 9.03
C ARG A 60 -7.89 -20.15 9.75
N ALA A 61 -7.44 -18.89 9.77
CA ALA A 61 -8.11 -17.81 10.47
C ALA A 61 -7.83 -16.45 9.82
N VAL A 62 -8.79 -15.54 9.97
CA VAL A 62 -8.68 -14.13 9.60
C VAL A 62 -9.01 -13.28 10.82
N HIS A 63 -8.14 -12.33 11.15
CA HIS A 63 -8.26 -11.44 12.29
C HIS A 63 -8.31 -9.99 11.80
N VAL A 64 -9.37 -9.28 12.10
CA VAL A 64 -9.42 -7.82 11.87
C VAL A 64 -8.86 -7.14 13.12
N HIS A 65 -7.79 -6.36 12.95
CA HIS A 65 -7.22 -5.60 14.04
C HIS A 65 -8.08 -4.37 14.37
N PRO A 66 -8.08 -3.89 15.64
CA PRO A 66 -8.82 -2.69 16.03
C PRO A 66 -8.18 -1.39 15.49
N VAL A 67 -6.99 -1.50 14.90
CA VAL A 67 -6.27 -0.40 14.27
C VAL A 67 -6.61 -0.40 12.80
N SER A 68 -6.91 0.79 12.29
CA SER A 68 -6.98 1.05 10.86
C SER A 68 -5.98 2.14 10.52
N ARG A 69 -5.54 2.13 9.27
CA ARG A 69 -4.83 3.24 8.66
C ARG A 69 -5.59 3.62 7.40
N ASP A 70 -5.96 4.90 7.32
CA ASP A 70 -6.67 5.49 6.20
C ASP A 70 -8.02 4.82 5.90
N GLY A 71 -8.76 4.47 6.96
CA GLY A 71 -10.05 3.77 6.86
C GLY A 71 -9.93 2.29 6.47
N VAL A 72 -8.73 1.83 6.09
CA VAL A 72 -8.45 0.43 5.76
C VAL A 72 -7.98 -0.30 7.03
N PRO A 73 -8.67 -1.39 7.44
CA PRO A 73 -8.26 -2.15 8.61
C PRO A 73 -7.01 -2.97 8.32
N TYR A 74 -6.21 -3.20 9.35
CA TYR A 74 -5.18 -4.23 9.29
C TYR A 74 -5.82 -5.62 9.42
N VAL A 75 -5.44 -6.54 8.54
CA VAL A 75 -5.97 -7.91 8.52
C VAL A 75 -4.86 -8.89 8.77
N GLY A 76 -4.95 -9.61 9.89
CA GLY A 76 -4.14 -10.77 10.17
C GLY A 76 -4.69 -12.00 9.45
N ILE A 77 -3.85 -12.76 8.74
CA ILE A 77 -4.22 -14.06 8.16
C ILE A 77 -3.32 -15.13 8.74
N VAL A 78 -3.92 -16.19 9.27
CA VAL A 78 -3.21 -17.40 9.67
C VAL A 78 -3.39 -18.44 8.59
N PHE A 79 -2.26 -18.96 8.13
CA PHE A 79 -2.17 -20.03 7.16
C PHE A 79 -1.72 -21.32 7.83
N ASP A 80 -2.35 -22.44 7.49
CA ASP A 80 -1.88 -23.75 7.93
C ASP A 80 -0.55 -24.11 7.26
N CYS A 81 0.34 -24.74 8.02
CA CYS A 81 1.45 -25.48 7.44
C CYS A 81 1.00 -26.94 7.25
N VAL A 82 1.18 -27.48 6.04
CA VAL A 82 0.68 -28.80 5.66
C VAL A 82 1.27 -29.93 6.52
N ARG A 83 2.50 -29.76 7.00
CA ARG A 83 3.21 -30.77 7.79
C ARG A 83 3.18 -30.52 9.30
N ASP A 84 2.97 -29.28 9.72
CA ASP A 84 2.91 -28.92 11.14
C ASP A 84 1.79 -27.88 11.39
N PRO A 85 0.56 -28.35 11.64
CA PRO A 85 -0.59 -27.47 11.91
C PRO A 85 -0.40 -26.58 13.16
N GLU A 86 0.55 -26.90 14.04
CA GLU A 86 0.89 -26.07 15.20
C GLU A 86 1.88 -24.95 14.84
N ARG A 87 2.62 -25.07 13.73
CA ARG A 87 3.55 -24.07 13.18
C ARG A 87 3.00 -23.36 11.94
N GLY A 88 1.73 -22.96 11.99
CA GLY A 88 1.15 -22.12 10.95
C GLY A 88 1.92 -20.81 10.74
N VAL A 89 1.67 -20.15 9.61
CA VAL A 89 2.27 -18.86 9.25
C VAL A 89 1.27 -17.74 9.49
N GLY A 90 1.66 -16.74 10.26
CA GLY A 90 0.89 -15.53 10.49
C GLY A 90 1.37 -14.40 9.60
N VAL A 91 0.44 -13.73 8.94
CA VAL A 91 0.68 -12.52 8.13
C VAL A 91 -0.17 -11.39 8.68
N ILE A 92 0.35 -10.17 8.71
CA ILE A 92 -0.47 -8.96 8.84
C ILE A 92 -0.41 -8.21 7.52
N LEU A 93 -1.58 -7.85 7.02
CA LEU A 93 -1.81 -7.08 5.82
C LEU A 93 -2.39 -5.72 6.16
N HIS A 94 -2.06 -4.73 5.33
CA HIS A 94 -2.79 -3.46 5.24
C HIS A 94 -3.08 -3.22 3.76
N GLY A 95 -4.34 -3.36 3.35
CA GLY A 95 -4.70 -3.44 1.94
C GLY A 95 -4.04 -4.65 1.27
N ASP A 96 -3.21 -4.41 0.26
CA ASP A 96 -2.45 -5.42 -0.48
C ASP A 96 -1.00 -5.60 0.01
N ARG A 97 -0.56 -4.77 0.96
CA ARG A 97 0.80 -4.75 1.48
C ARG A 97 0.97 -5.71 2.66
N VAL A 98 2.04 -6.50 2.62
CA VAL A 98 2.49 -7.31 3.76
C VAL A 98 3.23 -6.43 4.75
N VAL A 99 2.66 -6.28 5.94
CA VAL A 99 3.19 -5.47 7.05
C VAL A 99 4.05 -6.32 7.99
N GLY A 100 3.72 -7.60 8.12
CA GLY A 100 4.49 -8.54 8.93
C GLY A 100 4.23 -9.99 8.52
N LEU A 101 5.23 -10.83 8.73
CA LEU A 101 5.22 -12.24 8.36
C LEU A 101 6.04 -13.04 9.38
N GLY A 102 5.50 -14.14 9.88
CA GLY A 102 6.17 -14.97 10.89
C GLY A 102 5.29 -16.11 11.41
N ASP A 103 5.47 -16.48 12.67
CA ASP A 103 4.64 -17.51 13.33
C ASP A 103 3.14 -17.18 13.29
N ALA A 104 2.27 -18.19 13.41
CA ALA A 104 0.81 -18.03 13.43
C ALA A 104 0.32 -16.96 14.41
N GLY A 105 0.99 -16.81 15.56
CA GLY A 105 0.66 -15.80 16.56
C GLY A 105 0.86 -14.36 16.06
N LEU A 106 1.75 -14.13 15.09
CA LEU A 106 1.99 -12.81 14.50
C LEU A 106 0.70 -12.17 13.96
N ALA A 107 -0.21 -12.94 13.36
CA ALA A 107 -1.46 -12.45 12.79
C ALA A 107 -2.41 -11.80 13.81
N THR A 108 -2.17 -11.95 15.11
CA THR A 108 -2.98 -11.32 16.18
C THR A 108 -2.26 -10.18 16.90
N ARG A 109 -0.99 -9.91 16.55
CA ARG A 109 -0.15 -8.93 17.26
C ARG A 109 -0.48 -7.49 16.86
N VAL A 110 -1.45 -6.89 17.57
CA VAL A 110 -1.90 -5.49 17.38
C VAL A 110 -0.73 -4.48 17.33
N ARG A 111 0.32 -4.67 18.14
CA ARG A 111 1.50 -3.78 18.16
C ARG A 111 2.20 -3.62 16.80
N ILE A 112 2.13 -4.63 15.92
CA ILE A 112 2.72 -4.57 14.58
C ILE A 112 1.90 -3.62 13.71
N ALA A 113 0.57 -3.78 13.72
CA ALA A 113 -0.36 -2.88 13.04
C ALA A 113 -0.24 -1.44 13.58
N GLU A 114 -0.15 -1.24 14.90
CA GLU A 114 0.04 0.09 15.49
C GLU A 114 1.36 0.75 15.09
N ARG A 115 2.46 -0.01 15.05
CA ARG A 115 3.76 0.53 14.66
C ARG A 115 3.73 0.96 13.20
N ASP A 116 3.21 0.09 12.33
CA ASP A 116 3.08 0.39 10.91
C ASP A 116 2.13 1.56 10.64
N ALA A 117 1.03 1.67 11.39
CA ALA A 117 0.08 2.77 11.30
C ALA A 117 0.68 4.12 11.73
N ARG A 118 1.69 4.11 12.61
CA ARG A 118 2.41 5.32 13.05
C ARG A 118 3.63 5.65 12.19
N ASP A 119 4.08 4.75 11.33
CA ASP A 119 5.26 4.99 10.48
C ASP A 119 4.88 5.92 9.31
N PRO A 120 5.51 7.10 9.18
CA PRO A 120 5.26 7.99 8.06
C PRO A 120 5.75 7.42 6.72
N ARG A 121 6.66 6.44 6.74
CA ARG A 121 7.22 5.81 5.53
C ARG A 121 6.33 4.73 4.90
N THR A 122 5.30 4.29 5.60
CA THR A 122 4.44 3.21 5.10
C THR A 122 3.33 3.79 4.21
N GLY A 123 3.03 3.08 3.12
CA GLY A 123 2.14 3.62 2.09
C GLY A 123 2.78 4.78 1.31
N LEU A 124 4.09 4.80 1.09
CA LEU A 124 4.69 5.65 0.06
C LEU A 124 4.71 4.87 -1.27
N ASP A 125 4.43 5.55 -2.38
CA ASP A 125 4.74 5.01 -3.71
C ASP A 125 6.15 5.45 -4.08
N GLU A 126 7.07 4.48 -4.23
CA GLU A 126 8.45 4.74 -4.62
C GLU A 126 8.57 5.43 -5.98
N ALA A 127 7.58 5.25 -6.86
CA ALA A 127 7.53 5.91 -8.15
C ALA A 127 7.49 7.44 -8.00
N LEU A 128 6.82 7.93 -6.94
CA LEU A 128 6.68 9.35 -6.60
C LEU A 128 7.91 9.96 -5.93
N ILE A 129 8.86 9.15 -5.45
CA ILE A 129 10.06 9.67 -4.79
C ILE A 129 10.95 10.39 -5.81
N GLY A 130 11.33 11.63 -5.49
CA GLY A 130 12.22 12.45 -6.31
C GLY A 130 11.73 13.88 -6.48
N HIS A 131 12.38 14.58 -7.40
CA HIS A 131 12.03 15.94 -7.82
C HIS A 131 11.18 15.91 -9.08
N TRP A 132 10.14 16.72 -9.10
CA TRP A 132 9.15 16.81 -10.17
C TRP A 132 8.95 18.27 -10.54
N SER A 133 9.00 18.60 -11.83
CA SER A 133 8.87 19.96 -12.32
C SER A 133 7.81 20.05 -13.42
N SER A 134 6.92 21.04 -13.34
CA SER A 134 5.91 21.28 -14.36
C SER A 134 6.40 22.14 -15.53
N ASP A 135 7.65 22.64 -15.48
CA ASP A 135 8.24 23.54 -16.49
C ASP A 135 8.12 23.02 -17.94
N ALA A 136 8.24 21.69 -18.11
CA ALA A 136 8.09 21.04 -19.40
C ALA A 136 6.64 21.05 -19.95
N PHE A 137 5.65 21.44 -19.15
CA PHE A 137 4.22 21.37 -19.50
C PHE A 137 3.52 22.74 -19.45
N ASP A 138 4.05 23.72 -18.72
CA ASP A 138 3.38 25.00 -18.42
C ASP A 138 3.57 26.09 -19.51
N HIS A 139 3.80 25.71 -20.77
CA HIS A 139 4.20 26.62 -21.85
C HIS A 139 3.28 27.84 -22.04
N GLY A 140 3.75 29.02 -21.59
CA GLY A 140 3.05 30.30 -21.69
C GLY A 140 2.39 30.77 -20.39
N ALA A 141 2.37 29.93 -19.35
CA ALA A 141 2.08 30.35 -18.00
C ALA A 141 3.24 31.21 -17.48
N MET A 142 2.91 32.22 -16.67
CA MET A 142 3.91 32.98 -15.92
C MET A 142 4.36 32.22 -14.66
N GLU A 143 3.91 30.98 -14.49
CA GLU A 143 4.00 30.18 -13.28
C GLU A 143 4.52 28.78 -13.66
N CYS A 144 5.53 28.32 -12.92
CA CYS A 144 5.99 26.94 -12.92
C CYS A 144 5.99 26.43 -11.48
N SER A 145 5.85 25.12 -11.33
CA SER A 145 5.74 24.50 -10.03
C SER A 145 6.69 23.33 -9.92
N ASP A 146 7.26 23.20 -8.73
CA ASP A 146 8.12 22.10 -8.39
C ASP A 146 7.57 21.36 -7.17
N LEU A 147 7.83 20.06 -7.13
CA LEU A 147 7.40 19.17 -6.08
C LEU A 147 8.52 18.16 -5.79
N GLU A 148 8.95 18.11 -4.53
CA GLU A 148 9.89 17.08 -4.06
C GLU A 148 9.24 16.21 -3.01
N LEU A 149 9.26 14.89 -3.24
CA LEU A 149 8.73 13.88 -2.34
C LEU A 149 9.85 12.95 -1.90
N ARG A 150 10.15 12.94 -0.59
CA ARG A 150 11.25 12.15 0.00
C ARG A 150 10.78 10.84 0.59
N ALA A 151 11.67 9.85 0.61
CA ALA A 151 11.42 8.50 1.14
C ALA A 151 11.08 8.45 2.65
N ASP A 152 11.26 9.54 3.39
CA ASP A 152 10.88 9.64 4.80
C ASP A 152 9.44 10.17 5.01
N GLY A 153 8.70 10.41 3.94
CA GLY A 153 7.35 10.97 3.97
C GLY A 153 7.32 12.50 4.11
N THR A 154 8.48 13.17 4.01
CA THR A 154 8.56 14.64 3.95
C THR A 154 8.73 15.12 2.51
N GLY A 155 8.47 16.40 2.27
CA GLY A 155 8.63 16.99 0.96
C GLY A 155 8.47 18.50 1.00
N TRP A 156 8.49 19.09 -0.18
CA TRP A 156 8.17 20.50 -0.38
C TRP A 156 7.49 20.67 -1.74
N SER A 157 6.71 21.72 -1.87
CA SER A 157 6.19 22.21 -3.14
C SER A 157 6.55 23.68 -3.28
N SER A 158 6.85 24.13 -4.49
CA SER A 158 6.99 25.55 -4.78
C SER A 158 6.14 25.94 -5.97
N VAL A 159 5.77 27.21 -5.98
CA VAL A 159 5.13 27.87 -7.11
C VAL A 159 5.94 29.12 -7.36
N SER A 160 6.55 29.19 -8.54
CA SER A 160 7.40 30.30 -8.94
C SER A 160 6.74 31.04 -10.09
N ASN A 161 6.64 32.36 -9.96
CA ASN A 161 6.25 33.24 -11.05
C ASN A 161 7.23 34.41 -11.25
N ALA A 162 6.97 35.25 -12.25
CA ALA A 162 7.86 36.37 -12.59
C ALA A 162 8.06 37.39 -11.44
N PHE A 163 7.26 37.34 -10.37
CA PHE A 163 7.24 38.33 -9.30
C PHE A 163 7.48 37.75 -7.90
N ALA A 164 7.24 36.45 -7.70
CA ALA A 164 7.32 35.81 -6.40
C ALA A 164 7.59 34.31 -6.51
N GLU A 165 8.15 33.76 -5.44
CA GLU A 165 8.28 32.33 -5.18
C GLU A 165 7.60 32.06 -3.84
N ASP A 166 6.70 31.07 -3.81
CA ASP A 166 6.11 30.56 -2.58
C ASP A 166 6.55 29.10 -2.40
N VAL A 167 6.98 28.76 -1.19
CA VAL A 167 7.54 27.43 -0.87
C VAL A 167 6.85 26.86 0.35
N GLY A 168 6.10 25.79 0.09
CA GLY A 168 5.38 24.99 1.06
C GLY A 168 6.20 23.81 1.57
N ARG A 169 6.26 23.62 2.88
CA ARG A 169 6.76 22.35 3.45
C ARG A 169 5.59 21.42 3.69
N LEU A 170 5.75 20.17 3.27
CA LEU A 170 4.70 19.18 3.37
C LEU A 170 5.18 17.84 3.93
N THR A 171 4.22 17.08 4.43
CA THR A 171 4.36 15.63 4.57
C THR A 171 3.43 14.95 3.59
N TRP A 172 3.80 13.76 3.14
CA TRP A 172 3.06 13.05 2.10
C TRP A 172 2.98 11.56 2.37
N ARG A 173 1.97 10.95 1.76
CA ARG A 173 1.76 9.50 1.72
C ARG A 173 0.76 9.12 0.62
N CYS A 174 0.63 7.83 0.38
CA CYS A 174 -0.35 7.21 -0.50
C CYS A 174 -1.31 6.33 0.32
N PRO A 175 -2.49 6.85 0.73
CA PRO A 175 -3.45 6.08 1.52
C PRO A 175 -4.02 4.87 0.76
N GLU A 176 -4.04 4.95 -0.57
CA GLU A 176 -4.39 3.86 -1.49
C GLU A 176 -3.58 3.99 -2.79
N PRO A 177 -3.44 2.92 -3.59
CA PRO A 177 -2.70 2.99 -4.86
C PRO A 177 -3.26 4.08 -5.79
N GLY A 178 -2.39 4.95 -6.30
CA GLY A 178 -2.77 6.04 -7.21
C GLY A 178 -3.43 7.25 -6.54
N VAL A 179 -3.39 7.35 -5.20
CA VAL A 179 -3.82 8.55 -4.47
C VAL A 179 -2.67 9.09 -3.64
N LEU A 180 -2.35 10.37 -3.81
CA LEU A 180 -1.36 11.12 -3.04
C LEU A 180 -2.10 12.00 -2.04
N GLU A 181 -1.84 11.81 -0.74
CA GLU A 181 -2.27 12.73 0.32
C GLU A 181 -1.09 13.65 0.67
N LEU A 182 -1.29 14.96 0.55
CA LEU A 182 -0.35 15.98 0.99
C LEU A 182 -0.89 16.65 2.25
N ARG A 183 0.01 16.99 3.17
CA ARG A 183 -0.31 17.78 4.36
C ARG A 183 0.63 18.96 4.50
N GLU A 184 0.06 20.14 4.49
CA GLU A 184 0.77 21.42 4.52
C GLU A 184 0.11 22.31 5.57
N GLU A 185 0.88 22.85 6.52
CA GLU A 185 0.40 23.73 7.61
C GLU A 185 -0.84 23.24 8.40
N GLY A 186 -1.17 21.94 8.32
CA GLY A 186 -2.33 21.34 8.96
C GLY A 186 -3.50 21.07 8.01
N ASP A 187 -3.49 21.66 6.82
CA ASP A 187 -4.41 21.37 5.74
C ASP A 187 -4.02 20.05 5.05
N VAL A 188 -5.04 19.31 4.61
CA VAL A 188 -4.88 18.00 3.99
C VAL A 188 -5.56 18.01 2.63
N SER A 189 -4.80 17.74 1.57
CA SER A 189 -5.32 17.57 0.21
C SER A 189 -5.05 16.16 -0.30
N ARG A 190 -5.88 15.68 -1.23
CA ARG A 190 -5.74 14.36 -1.84
C ARG A 190 -5.88 14.47 -3.35
N HIS A 191 -4.91 13.91 -4.05
CA HIS A 191 -4.80 14.01 -5.50
C HIS A 191 -4.68 12.61 -6.08
N ARG A 192 -5.59 12.24 -6.99
CA ARG A 192 -5.39 11.03 -7.80
C ARG A 192 -4.27 11.28 -8.78
N TYR A 193 -3.40 10.28 -8.97
CA TYR A 193 -2.29 10.38 -9.87
C TYR A 193 -2.06 9.13 -10.72
N THR A 194 -1.39 9.34 -11.85
CA THR A 194 -0.83 8.28 -12.67
C THR A 194 0.62 8.61 -13.01
N VAL A 195 1.52 7.64 -12.87
CA VAL A 195 2.92 7.77 -13.28
C VAL A 195 3.13 7.05 -14.61
N GLY A 196 3.73 7.74 -15.58
CA GLY A 196 3.97 7.18 -16.90
C GLY A 196 4.70 8.13 -17.83
N PRO A 197 5.11 7.66 -19.03
CA PRO A 197 5.72 8.51 -20.03
C PRO A 197 4.72 9.54 -20.55
N ALA A 198 5.16 10.79 -20.68
CA ALA A 198 4.42 11.85 -21.37
C ALA A 198 5.35 12.61 -22.30
N VAL A 199 4.81 13.14 -23.39
CA VAL A 199 5.56 13.94 -24.37
C VAL A 199 5.27 15.41 -24.09
N PRO A 200 6.25 16.19 -23.59
CA PRO A 200 6.14 17.65 -23.45
C PRO A 200 5.75 18.31 -24.79
N ALA A 201 5.03 19.43 -24.76
CA ALA A 201 4.47 20.00 -25.99
C ALA A 201 5.55 20.44 -27.01
N HIS A 202 6.77 20.70 -26.55
CA HIS A 202 7.91 21.11 -27.37
C HIS A 202 9.06 20.11 -27.41
N ALA A 203 8.88 18.92 -26.82
CA ALA A 203 9.87 17.85 -26.91
C ALA A 203 9.36 16.72 -27.80
N THR A 204 10.28 16.05 -28.48
CA THR A 204 9.98 14.84 -29.25
C THR A 204 10.20 13.57 -28.43
N GLU A 205 10.90 13.67 -27.31
CA GLU A 205 11.23 12.55 -26.44
C GLU A 205 10.29 12.51 -25.23
N PRO A 206 9.72 11.33 -24.90
CA PRO A 206 8.90 11.19 -23.71
C PRO A 206 9.75 11.29 -22.45
N VAL A 207 9.23 12.01 -21.46
CA VAL A 207 9.79 12.07 -20.10
C VAL A 207 8.91 11.26 -19.16
N MET A 208 9.52 10.71 -18.10
CA MET A 208 8.72 10.16 -17.00
C MET A 208 7.95 11.30 -16.34
N SER A 209 6.64 11.14 -16.20
CA SER A 209 5.77 12.15 -15.64
C SER A 209 4.84 11.58 -14.58
N VAL A 210 4.39 12.45 -13.70
CA VAL A 210 3.21 12.23 -12.86
C VAL A 210 2.13 13.20 -13.32
N ALA A 211 0.93 12.67 -13.56
CA ALA A 211 -0.25 13.45 -13.89
C ALA A 211 -1.26 13.33 -12.76
N PHE A 212 -1.87 14.45 -12.37
CA PHE A 212 -2.86 14.56 -11.31
C PHE A 212 -4.24 14.94 -11.87
N GLU A 213 -5.31 14.29 -11.38
CA GLU A 213 -6.69 14.64 -11.74
C GLU A 213 -7.04 16.08 -11.30
N GLU A 214 -6.65 16.43 -10.08
CA GLU A 214 -6.75 17.78 -9.53
C GLU A 214 -5.35 18.39 -9.41
N PRO A 215 -5.15 19.68 -9.75
CA PRO A 215 -3.82 20.24 -9.78
C PRO A 215 -3.19 20.22 -8.37
N VAL A 216 -1.94 19.81 -8.32
CA VAL A 216 -1.05 20.02 -7.16
C VAL A 216 -0.27 21.27 -7.48
N ALA A 217 -0.08 22.19 -6.53
CA ALA A 217 0.70 23.43 -6.72
C ALA A 217 0.49 24.05 -8.12
N TYR A 218 -0.75 24.34 -8.53
CA TYR A 218 -1.11 24.93 -9.84
C TYR A 218 -0.96 24.09 -11.11
N SER A 219 -0.25 22.96 -11.10
CA SER A 219 -0.10 22.12 -12.29
C SER A 219 -0.75 20.75 -12.14
N HIS A 220 -1.29 20.25 -13.25
CA HIS A 220 -1.81 18.89 -13.37
C HIS A 220 -0.73 17.88 -13.76
N GLN A 221 0.45 18.33 -14.21
CA GLN A 221 1.42 17.41 -14.76
C GLN A 221 2.85 17.87 -14.49
N TYR A 222 3.67 16.93 -14.02
CA TYR A 222 5.05 17.18 -13.68
C TYR A 222 5.97 16.15 -14.30
N ALA A 223 7.12 16.60 -14.80
CA ALA A 223 8.18 15.76 -15.33
C ALA A 223 9.18 15.42 -14.22
N LYS A 224 9.62 14.16 -14.16
CA LYS A 224 10.65 13.73 -13.22
C LYS A 224 11.99 14.33 -13.63
N TRP A 225 12.62 15.03 -12.70
CA TRP A 225 13.99 15.51 -12.85
C TRP A 225 14.95 14.61 -12.08
N GLY A 226 16.06 14.27 -12.73
CA GLY A 226 17.09 13.37 -12.23
C GLY A 226 18.15 14.10 -11.41
#